data_AF-R1E364-F1
#
_entry.id   AF-R1E364-F1
#
_cell.length_a   1.000
_cell.length_b   1.000
_cell.length_c   1.000
_cell.angle_alpha   90.00
_cell.angle_beta   90.00
_cell.angle_gamma   90.00
#
_symmetry.space_group_name_H-M   'P 1'
#
loop_
_entity.id
_entity.type
_entity.pdbx_description
1 polymer ?
#
loop_
_entity_poly.entity_id
_entity_poly.type
_entity_poly.pdbx_seq_one_letter_code
_entity_poly.pdbx_strand_id
1 'polypeptide(L)'
;MSHQHEASGSDDDMESEDRAMDALAAAISESEGAQFVEPEVTREQQVIAEVARRRDAAETKRKSDAIFDRFDADGDGYLNFDELRALGLATGGELPHPAFVAICEELGAAPHRGVTKSLLLTMYTDAGLGDAHRDYNLIFS
;
A
#
# COMPACT_ATOMS: atom_id res chain seq x y z
N MET A 1 45.76 41.53 47.63
CA MET A 1 46.30 41.60 46.26
C MET A 1 47.47 40.63 46.16
N SER A 2 47.39 39.71 45.19
CA SER A 2 48.47 39.03 44.47
C SER A 2 49.37 38.03 45.25
N HIS A 3 49.24 36.73 44.95
CA HIS A 3 50.00 35.92 43.95
C HIS A 3 51.41 35.59 44.47
N GLN A 4 51.82 34.33 44.62
CA GLN A 4 52.10 33.32 43.59
C GLN A 4 52.33 31.95 44.31
N HIS A 5 51.84 30.79 43.84
CA HIS A 5 52.21 29.99 42.65
C HIS A 5 53.14 28.84 43.08
N GLU A 6 52.60 27.62 43.11
CA GLU A 6 53.37 26.41 42.85
C GLU A 6 52.54 25.48 41.96
N ALA A 7 53.13 25.15 40.82
CA ALA A 7 52.62 24.27 39.81
C ALA A 7 52.84 22.82 40.22
N SER A 8 51.91 21.93 39.85
CA SER A 8 52.25 20.56 39.48
C SER A 8 51.12 20.02 38.60
N GLY A 9 51.42 19.86 37.31
CA GLY A 9 50.66 18.97 36.45
C GLY A 9 50.98 17.51 36.77
N SER A 10 50.08 16.63 36.36
CA SER A 10 50.25 15.21 35.96
C SER A 10 48.82 14.74 35.65
N ASP A 11 48.42 14.75 34.39
CA ASP A 11 48.59 13.66 33.41
C ASP A 11 47.36 12.73 33.42
N ASP A 12 46.84 12.58 32.22
CA ASP A 12 45.73 11.74 31.78
C ASP A 12 45.86 10.28 32.25
N ASP A 13 44.88 9.82 33.04
CA ASP A 13 44.54 8.40 33.14
C ASP A 13 43.11 8.21 32.63
N MET A 14 43.05 8.05 31.31
CA MET A 14 41.91 7.59 30.54
C MET A 14 41.76 6.08 30.73
N GLU A 15 41.23 5.66 31.88
CA GLU A 15 40.82 4.27 32.09
C GLU A 15 39.43 4.21 32.72
N SER A 16 38.63 3.27 32.21
CA SER A 16 37.39 2.73 32.78
C SER A 16 36.10 3.26 32.16
N GLU A 17 35.74 2.75 30.98
CA GLU A 17 34.35 2.31 30.71
C GLU A 17 34.22 1.33 29.51
N ASP A 18 35.27 0.57 29.18
CA ASP A 18 35.29 -0.40 28.08
C ASP A 18 34.84 -1.83 28.48
N ARG A 19 34.04 -2.01 29.54
CA ARG A 19 33.66 -3.37 30.03
C ARG A 19 32.21 -3.58 30.46
N ALA A 20 31.27 -2.77 29.97
CA ALA A 20 29.84 -2.97 30.28
C ALA A 20 28.98 -3.45 29.09
N MET A 21 29.54 -3.64 27.90
CA MET A 21 28.79 -3.94 26.67
C MET A 21 29.05 -5.33 26.07
N ASP A 22 29.70 -6.25 26.79
CA ASP A 22 30.05 -7.59 26.26
C ASP A 22 29.13 -8.73 26.78
N ALA A 23 28.17 -8.43 27.66
CA ALA A 23 27.37 -9.48 28.33
C ALA A 23 25.91 -9.62 27.84
N LEU A 24 25.40 -8.75 26.95
CA LEU A 24 24.00 -8.80 26.52
C LEU A 24 23.77 -9.53 25.17
N ALA A 25 24.83 -9.82 24.42
CA ALA A 25 24.71 -10.44 23.09
C ALA A 25 24.53 -11.97 23.11
N ALA A 26 24.71 -12.64 24.26
CA ALA A 26 24.65 -14.09 24.37
C ALA A 26 23.23 -14.67 24.61
N ALA A 27 22.20 -13.83 24.77
CA ALA A 27 20.86 -14.27 25.19
C ALA A 27 19.83 -14.38 24.07
N ILE A 28 20.16 -14.06 22.80
CA ILE A 28 19.22 -14.17 21.67
C ILE A 28 19.67 -15.30 20.75
N SER A 29 19.84 -16.49 21.33
CA SER A 29 20.17 -17.73 20.61
C SER A 29 19.02 -18.73 20.58
N GLU A 30 17.80 -18.36 20.97
CA GLU A 30 16.67 -19.29 20.99
C GLU A 30 15.33 -18.60 20.66
N SER A 31 15.10 -18.29 19.39
CA SER A 31 13.73 -18.26 18.84
C SER A 31 13.74 -18.38 17.30
N GLU A 32 13.58 -19.61 16.83
CA GLU A 32 12.61 -20.01 15.81
C GLU A 32 12.47 -19.19 14.51
N GLY A 33 12.79 -19.85 13.39
CA GLY A 33 11.95 -19.79 12.19
C GLY A 33 12.40 -18.85 11.07
N ALA A 34 13.09 -19.43 10.08
CA ALA A 34 13.08 -19.03 8.66
C ALA A 34 13.23 -17.52 8.35
N GLN A 35 14.42 -16.96 8.55
CA GLN A 35 14.79 -15.73 7.87
C GLN A 35 15.15 -16.08 6.42
N PHE A 36 14.24 -15.75 5.51
CA PHE A 36 14.48 -15.73 4.06
C PHE A 36 15.78 -14.95 3.81
N VAL A 37 16.76 -15.64 3.23
CA VAL A 37 17.86 -14.99 2.51
C VAL A 37 17.25 -14.06 1.46
N GLU A 38 17.43 -12.75 1.60
CA GLU A 38 17.32 -11.82 0.48
C GLU A 38 18.71 -11.72 -0.17
N PRO A 39 19.00 -12.48 -1.24
CA PRO A 39 20.20 -12.22 -2.00
C PRO A 39 19.96 -10.95 -2.82
N GLU A 40 20.68 -9.89 -2.46
CA GLU A 40 21.17 -8.81 -3.33
C GLU A 40 20.46 -8.69 -4.70
N VAL A 41 19.35 -7.96 -4.74
CA VAL A 41 18.64 -7.62 -5.99
C VAL A 41 19.51 -6.66 -6.79
N THR A 42 20.07 -7.14 -7.89
CA THR A 42 20.92 -6.35 -8.81
C THR A 42 20.07 -5.26 -9.48
N ARG A 43 20.67 -4.08 -9.69
CA ARG A 43 20.04 -2.88 -10.29
C ARG A 43 19.25 -3.13 -11.59
N GLU A 44 19.60 -4.19 -12.32
CA GLU A 44 18.92 -4.62 -13.55
C GLU A 44 17.58 -5.33 -13.29
N GLN A 45 17.47 -6.07 -12.18
CA GLN A 45 16.22 -6.75 -11.77
C GLN A 45 15.16 -5.75 -11.26
N GLN A 46 15.59 -4.60 -10.70
CA GLN A 46 14.68 -3.53 -10.27
C GLN A 46 13.87 -2.94 -11.43
N VAL A 47 14.43 -2.90 -12.64
CA VAL A 47 13.75 -2.35 -13.83
C VAL A 47 12.66 -3.30 -14.33
N ILE A 48 12.89 -4.61 -14.26
CA ILE A 48 11.91 -5.63 -14.71
C ILE A 48 10.68 -5.64 -13.79
N ALA A 49 10.89 -5.58 -12.47
CA ALA A 49 9.79 -5.51 -11.49
C ALA A 49 8.93 -4.24 -11.66
N GLU A 50 9.56 -3.08 -11.88
CA GLU A 50 8.83 -1.83 -12.10
C GLU A 50 8.03 -1.84 -13.42
N VAL A 51 8.61 -2.36 -14.50
CA VAL A 51 7.91 -2.48 -15.80
C VAL A 51 6.73 -3.44 -15.71
N ALA A 52 6.87 -4.55 -15.00
CA ALA A 52 5.77 -5.50 -14.75
C ALA A 52 4.62 -4.81 -14.00
N ARG A 53 4.92 -4.15 -12.87
CA ARG A 53 3.90 -3.41 -12.09
C ARG A 53 3.17 -2.35 -12.91
N ARG A 54 3.90 -1.59 -13.75
CA ARG A 54 3.29 -0.59 -14.64
C ARG A 54 2.37 -1.22 -15.68
N ARG A 55 2.74 -2.39 -16.22
CA ARG A 55 1.93 -3.12 -17.19
C ARG A 55 0.63 -3.61 -16.55
N ASP A 56 0.73 -4.19 -15.35
CA ASP A 56 -0.43 -4.70 -14.61
C ASP A 56 -1.39 -3.55 -14.26
N ALA A 57 -0.88 -2.43 -13.75
CA ALA A 57 -1.69 -1.24 -13.48
C ALA A 57 -2.39 -0.69 -14.74
N ALA A 58 -1.69 -0.67 -15.89
CA ALA A 58 -2.27 -0.23 -17.16
C ALA A 58 -3.32 -1.20 -17.71
N GLU A 59 -3.21 -2.50 -17.41
CA GLU A 59 -4.21 -3.49 -17.76
C GLU A 59 -5.44 -3.39 -16.86
N THR A 60 -5.23 -3.29 -15.54
CA THR A 60 -6.30 -3.04 -14.55
C THR A 60 -7.07 -1.78 -14.91
N LYS A 61 -6.38 -0.68 -15.27
CA LYS A 61 -7.04 0.54 -15.73
C LYS A 61 -7.91 0.30 -16.97
N ARG A 62 -7.40 -0.38 -18.00
CA ARG A 62 -8.18 -0.64 -19.22
C ARG A 62 -9.42 -1.48 -18.95
N LYS A 63 -9.30 -2.49 -18.08
CA LYS A 63 -10.44 -3.32 -17.67
C LYS A 63 -11.45 -2.52 -16.85
N SER A 64 -10.98 -1.73 -15.89
CA SER A 64 -11.81 -0.83 -15.09
C SER A 64 -12.57 0.18 -15.97
N ASP A 65 -11.89 0.79 -16.95
CA ASP A 65 -12.51 1.73 -17.88
C ASP A 65 -13.62 1.04 -18.71
N ALA A 66 -13.35 -0.16 -19.24
CA ALA A 66 -14.34 -0.92 -20.01
C ALA A 66 -15.54 -1.38 -19.17
N ILE A 67 -15.30 -1.81 -17.92
CA ILE A 67 -16.37 -2.12 -16.95
C ILE A 67 -17.20 -0.86 -16.72
N PHE A 68 -16.56 0.28 -16.43
CA PHE A 68 -17.27 1.53 -16.20
C PHE A 68 -18.15 1.90 -17.37
N ASP A 69 -17.60 1.95 -18.59
CA ASP A 69 -18.32 2.30 -19.82
C ASP A 69 -19.51 1.35 -20.11
N ARG A 70 -19.49 0.14 -19.54
CA ARG A 70 -20.56 -0.82 -19.68
C ARG A 70 -21.72 -0.59 -18.71
N PHE A 71 -21.47 0.02 -17.56
CA PHE A 71 -22.47 0.23 -16.50
C PHE A 71 -22.93 1.69 -16.35
N ASP A 72 -22.12 2.65 -16.79
CA ASP A 72 -22.50 4.07 -16.96
C ASP A 72 -23.50 4.17 -18.11
N ALA A 73 -24.77 3.97 -17.80
CA ALA A 73 -25.83 3.81 -18.78
C ALA A 73 -26.36 5.15 -19.26
N ASP A 74 -26.31 6.17 -18.40
CA ASP A 74 -26.71 7.53 -18.72
C ASP A 74 -25.56 8.38 -19.31
N GLY A 75 -24.31 7.92 -19.18
CA GLY A 75 -23.13 8.57 -19.76
C GLY A 75 -22.74 9.84 -19.00
N ASP A 76 -23.15 9.97 -17.74
CA ASP A 76 -22.87 11.16 -16.93
C ASP A 76 -21.45 11.17 -16.35
N GLY A 77 -20.72 10.05 -16.50
CA GLY A 77 -19.35 9.87 -16.00
C GLY A 77 -19.27 9.49 -14.52
N TYR A 78 -20.38 9.09 -13.92
CA TYR A 78 -20.52 8.55 -12.58
C TYR A 78 -21.24 7.19 -12.61
N LEU A 79 -20.97 6.35 -11.62
CA LEU A 79 -21.77 5.16 -11.35
C LEU A 79 -22.61 5.43 -10.11
N ASN A 80 -23.89 5.68 -10.33
CA ASN A 80 -24.86 5.87 -9.26
C ASN A 80 -25.13 4.54 -8.52
N PHE A 81 -25.98 4.58 -7.49
CA PHE A 81 -26.28 3.39 -6.68
C PHE A 81 -26.80 2.21 -7.51
N ASP A 82 -27.72 2.46 -8.44
CA ASP A 82 -28.34 1.40 -9.24
C ASP A 82 -27.34 0.79 -10.23
N GLU A 83 -26.48 1.62 -10.83
CA GLU A 83 -25.45 1.17 -11.77
C GLU A 83 -24.33 0.39 -11.08
N LEU A 84 -23.85 0.88 -9.93
CA LEU A 84 -22.83 0.17 -9.16
C LEU A 84 -23.39 -1.12 -8.52
N ARG A 85 -24.68 -1.12 -8.16
CA ARG A 85 -25.38 -2.34 -7.74
C ARG A 85 -25.52 -3.33 -8.89
N ALA A 86 -25.83 -2.87 -10.10
CA ALA A 86 -25.88 -3.73 -11.28
C ALA A 86 -24.52 -4.37 -11.58
N LEU A 87 -23.44 -3.60 -11.41
CA LEU A 87 -22.07 -4.13 -11.48
C LEU A 87 -21.85 -5.26 -10.45
N GLY A 88 -22.18 -5.01 -9.18
CA GLY A 88 -22.06 -6.02 -8.12
C GLY A 88 -22.83 -7.31 -8.43
N LEU A 89 -24.07 -7.17 -8.94
CA LEU A 89 -24.89 -8.33 -9.33
C LEU A 89 -24.29 -9.10 -10.51
N ALA A 90 -23.74 -8.39 -11.51
CA ALA A 90 -23.12 -9.03 -12.68
C ALA A 90 -21.85 -9.82 -12.32
N THR A 91 -21.13 -9.42 -11.27
CA THR A 91 -19.91 -10.08 -10.82
C THR A 91 -20.17 -11.13 -9.72
N GLY A 92 -21.45 -11.40 -9.44
CA GLY A 92 -21.93 -12.43 -8.51
C GLY A 92 -21.97 -11.99 -7.04
N GLY A 93 -21.83 -10.70 -6.77
CA GLY A 93 -22.02 -10.10 -5.45
C GLY A 93 -23.39 -9.44 -5.29
N GLU A 94 -23.63 -8.90 -4.10
CA GLU A 94 -24.73 -7.98 -3.85
C GLU A 94 -24.16 -6.74 -3.18
N LEU A 95 -24.49 -5.56 -3.71
CA LEU A 95 -24.09 -4.29 -3.12
C LEU A 95 -25.31 -3.64 -2.44
N PRO A 96 -25.48 -3.81 -1.12
CA PRO A 96 -26.55 -3.14 -0.39
C PRO A 96 -26.26 -1.64 -0.24
N HIS A 97 -27.31 -0.83 -0.14
CA HIS A 97 -27.19 0.64 -0.06
C HIS A 97 -26.21 1.15 1.04
N PRO A 98 -26.18 0.59 2.25
CA PRO A 98 -25.21 1.00 3.27
C PRO A 98 -23.75 0.76 2.84
N ALA A 99 -23.48 -0.33 2.12
CA ALA A 99 -22.13 -0.61 1.63
C ALA A 99 -21.73 0.36 0.52
N PHE A 100 -22.66 0.72 -0.36
CA PHE A 100 -22.42 1.77 -1.36
C PHE A 100 -22.07 3.11 -0.72
N VAL A 101 -22.82 3.53 0.31
CA VAL A 101 -22.53 4.78 1.03
C VAL A 101 -21.14 4.73 1.68
N ALA A 102 -20.80 3.62 2.33
CA ALA A 102 -19.48 3.43 2.94
C ALA A 102 -18.34 3.51 1.90
N ILE A 103 -18.52 2.90 0.73
CA ILE A 103 -17.55 3.00 -0.38
C ILE A 103 -17.41 4.45 -0.85
N CYS A 104 -18.53 5.17 -1.02
CA CYS A 104 -18.48 6.58 -1.40
C CYS A 104 -17.75 7.42 -0.35
N GLU A 105 -18.04 7.23 0.94
CA GLU A 105 -17.39 7.96 2.03
C GLU A 105 -15.88 7.67 2.10
N GLU A 106 -15.49 6.40 1.99
CA GLU A 106 -14.09 5.97 2.01
C GLU A 106 -13.29 6.59 0.85
N LEU A 107 -13.90 6.67 -0.34
CA LEU A 107 -13.27 7.19 -1.55
C LEU A 107 -13.42 8.71 -1.72
N GLY A 108 -14.10 9.39 -0.79
CA GLY A 108 -14.42 10.82 -0.90
C GLY A 108 -15.39 11.16 -2.03
N ALA A 109 -16.18 10.19 -2.49
CA ALA A 109 -17.25 10.37 -3.46
C ALA A 109 -18.53 10.86 -2.77
N ALA A 110 -19.40 11.52 -3.54
CA ALA A 110 -20.70 11.94 -3.05
C ALA A 110 -21.75 10.83 -3.32
N PRO A 111 -22.40 10.23 -2.29
CA PRO A 111 -23.35 9.12 -2.50
C PRO A 111 -24.54 9.46 -3.40
N HIS A 112 -24.91 10.74 -3.50
CA HIS A 112 -26.00 11.20 -4.37
C HIS A 112 -25.59 11.36 -5.84
N ARG A 113 -24.29 11.33 -6.15
CA ARG A 113 -23.75 11.31 -7.52
C ARG A 113 -23.22 9.94 -7.89
N GLY A 114 -22.44 9.33 -7.00
CA GLY A 114 -21.79 8.05 -7.23
C GLY A 114 -20.29 8.15 -7.49
N VAL A 115 -19.74 7.08 -8.06
CA VAL A 115 -18.30 6.84 -8.16
C VAL A 115 -17.81 7.11 -9.57
N THR A 116 -16.70 7.83 -9.75
CA THR A 116 -16.13 8.11 -11.09
C THR A 116 -15.21 6.98 -11.56
N LYS A 117 -14.82 7.00 -12.85
CA LYS A 117 -13.81 6.08 -13.41
C LYS A 117 -12.54 5.97 -12.57
N SER A 118 -12.03 7.12 -12.13
CA SER A 118 -10.81 7.19 -11.32
C SER A 118 -11.00 6.53 -9.96
N LEU A 119 -12.16 6.73 -9.33
CA LEU A 119 -12.46 6.13 -8.03
C LEU A 119 -12.74 4.62 -8.16
N LEU A 120 -13.40 4.17 -9.23
CA LEU A 120 -13.55 2.74 -9.52
C LEU A 120 -12.17 2.08 -9.71
N LEU A 121 -11.24 2.74 -10.40
CA LEU A 121 -9.87 2.25 -10.52
C LEU A 121 -9.20 2.16 -9.13
N THR A 122 -9.34 3.19 -8.30
CA THR A 122 -8.83 3.19 -6.92
C THR A 122 -9.39 2.02 -6.11
N MET A 123 -10.67 1.64 -6.30
CA MET A 123 -11.25 0.45 -5.65
C MET A 123 -10.48 -0.81 -6.00
N TYR A 124 -10.13 -0.99 -7.27
CA TYR A 124 -9.43 -2.18 -7.76
C TYR A 124 -7.93 -2.20 -7.45
N THR A 125 -7.29 -1.05 -7.29
CA THR A 125 -5.82 -0.98 -7.09
C THR A 125 -5.42 -0.72 -5.64
N ASP A 126 -6.00 0.29 -5.02
CA ASP A 126 -5.51 0.85 -3.75
C ASP A 126 -6.34 0.35 -2.56
N ALA A 127 -7.68 0.37 -2.71
CA ALA A 127 -8.58 -0.07 -1.66
C ALA A 127 -8.74 -1.60 -1.60
N GLY A 128 -8.36 -2.32 -2.66
CA GLY A 128 -8.51 -3.78 -2.74
C GLY A 128 -9.96 -4.27 -2.67
N LEU A 129 -10.92 -3.41 -3.04
CA LEU A 129 -12.37 -3.64 -2.94
C LEU A 129 -12.94 -4.38 -4.17
N GLY A 130 -12.17 -5.30 -4.75
CA GLY A 130 -12.56 -6.09 -5.92
C GLY A 130 -11.37 -6.50 -6.78
N ASP A 131 -11.65 -7.22 -7.87
CA ASP A 131 -10.65 -7.63 -8.85
C ASP A 131 -11.15 -7.29 -10.26
N ALA A 132 -10.53 -6.28 -10.88
CA ALA A 132 -10.91 -5.80 -12.22
C ALA A 132 -10.76 -6.89 -13.28
N HIS A 133 -9.82 -7.82 -13.14
CA HIS A 133 -9.66 -8.92 -14.09
C HIS A 133 -10.78 -9.93 -13.98
N ARG A 134 -11.10 -10.36 -12.75
CA ARG A 134 -12.22 -11.26 -12.48
C ARG A 134 -13.53 -10.65 -12.98
N ASP A 135 -13.79 -9.41 -12.59
CA ASP A 135 -15.05 -8.74 -12.92
C ASP A 135 -15.18 -8.53 -14.43
N TYR A 136 -14.12 -8.09 -15.10
CA TYR A 136 -14.10 -7.95 -16.56
C TYR A 136 -14.44 -9.27 -17.25
N ASN A 137 -13.83 -10.38 -16.82
CA ASN A 137 -14.10 -11.68 -17.40
C ASN A 137 -15.56 -12.11 -17.19
N LEU A 138 -16.19 -11.78 -16.06
CA LEU A 138 -17.59 -12.13 -15.80
C LEU A 138 -18.57 -11.30 -16.64
N ILE A 139 -18.24 -10.03 -16.88
CA ILE A 139 -19.12 -9.10 -17.61
C ILE A 139 -19.04 -9.29 -19.13
N PHE A 140 -17.85 -9.65 -19.63
CA PHE A 140 -17.56 -9.74 -21.06
C PHE A 140 -17.35 -11.19 -21.58
N SER A 141 -17.59 -12.23 -20.77
CA SER A 141 -17.57 -13.64 -21.24
C SER A 141 -18.84 -14.04 -21.98
#